data_AF-A0A4Q2SML1-F1
#
_entry.id   AF-A0A4Q2SML1-F1
#
_cell.length_a   1.000
_cell.length_b   1.000
_cell.length_c   1.000
_cell.angle_alpha   90.00
_cell.angle_beta   90.00
_cell.angle_gamma   90.00
#
_symmetry.space_group_name_H-M   'P 1'
#
loop_
_entity.id
_entity.type
_entity.pdbx_description
1 polymer ?
#
loop_
_entity_poly.entity_id
_entity_poly.type
_entity_poly.pdbx_seq_one_letter_code
_entity_poly.pdbx_strand_id
1 'polypeptide(L)'
;TEGLGGTFFVENTVGAGGTIATGQAANAAADGTTLLVANQDLIVQPIIKTKVPYDPFKSFTPVSLVVSAPEMIVVHPSLPVQNL
;
A
#
# COMPACT_ATOMS: atom_id res chain seq x y z
N THR A 1 -20.23 5.05 9.91
CA THR A 1 -20.49 3.67 9.41
C THR A 1 -21.59 3.63 8.34
N GLU A 2 -22.10 4.76 7.83
CA GLU A 2 -23.28 4.85 6.95
C GLU A 2 -22.99 4.66 5.43
N GLY A 3 -22.07 3.78 5.03
CA GLY A 3 -21.68 3.68 3.61
C GLY A 3 -21.90 2.33 2.93
N LEU A 4 -21.59 1.23 3.61
CA LEU A 4 -21.37 -0.08 2.94
C LEU A 4 -22.14 -1.23 3.59
N GLY A 5 -23.00 -0.95 4.57
CA GLY A 5 -23.88 -1.95 5.20
C GLY A 5 -23.18 -3.03 6.04
N GLY A 6 -21.87 -2.90 6.29
CA GLY A 6 -21.07 -3.87 7.03
C GLY A 6 -19.96 -3.25 7.89
N THR A 7 -19.32 -4.09 8.71
CA THR A 7 -18.17 -3.74 9.55
C THR A 7 -16.87 -4.08 8.82
N PHE A 8 -15.89 -3.18 8.90
CA PHE A 8 -14.54 -3.43 8.40
C PHE A 8 -13.62 -3.79 9.56
N PHE A 9 -12.82 -4.85 9.37
CA PHE A 9 -11.72 -5.20 10.26
C PHE A 9 -10.41 -4.82 9.57
N VAL A 10 -9.56 -4.07 10.27
CA VAL A 10 -8.26 -3.64 9.73
C VAL A 10 -7.17 -4.55 10.26
N GLU A 11 -6.47 -5.22 9.35
CA GLU A 11 -5.29 -6.03 9.63
C GLU A 11 -4.05 -5.32 9.11
N ASN A 12 -3.08 -5.05 9.99
CA ASN A 12 -1.80 -4.43 9.63
C ASN A 12 -0.73 -5.50 9.48
N THR A 13 -0.58 -6.03 8.27
CA THR A 13 0.48 -7.00 7.94
C THR A 13 1.69 -6.27 7.39
N VAL A 14 2.81 -6.27 8.14
CA VAL A 14 4.01 -5.47 7.84
C VAL A 14 5.17 -6.33 7.35
N GLY A 15 6.16 -5.68 6.75
CA GLY A 15 7.43 -6.30 6.38
C GLY A 15 7.67 -6.34 4.87
N ALA A 16 8.95 -6.52 4.51
CA ALA A 16 9.42 -6.57 3.13
C ALA A 16 8.93 -5.39 2.26
N GLY A 17 8.77 -4.19 2.83
CA GLY A 17 8.26 -3.02 2.10
C GLY A 17 6.83 -3.20 1.57
N GLY A 18 5.98 -3.93 2.32
CA GLY A 18 4.57 -4.14 2.01
C GLY A 18 4.26 -5.38 1.18
N THR A 19 5.26 -6.00 0.55
CA THR A 19 5.01 -7.12 -0.39
C THR A 19 4.39 -8.36 0.25
N ILE A 20 4.50 -8.53 1.56
CA ILE A 20 3.87 -9.64 2.29
C ILE A 20 2.35 -9.47 2.28
N ALA A 21 1.85 -8.32 2.73
CA ALA A 21 0.41 -8.01 2.71
C ALA A 21 -0.15 -7.99 1.28
N THR A 22 0.59 -7.40 0.34
CA THR A 22 0.18 -7.39 -1.07
C THR A 22 0.06 -8.80 -1.63
N GLY A 23 1.01 -9.69 -1.34
CA GLY A 23 0.93 -11.10 -1.75
C GLY A 23 -0.24 -11.84 -1.12
N GLN A 24 -0.51 -11.62 0.17
CA GLN A 24 -1.65 -12.20 0.86
C GLN A 24 -2.96 -11.75 0.21
N ALA A 25 -3.12 -10.45 -0.06
CA ALA A 25 -4.31 -9.91 -0.71
C ALA A 25 -4.46 -10.40 -2.17
N ALA A 26 -3.37 -10.53 -2.92
CA ALA A 26 -3.39 -11.04 -4.29
C ALA A 26 -3.86 -12.51 -4.38
N ASN A 27 -3.69 -13.29 -3.31
CA ASN A 27 -4.11 -14.69 -3.23
C ASN A 27 -5.45 -14.88 -2.48
N ALA A 28 -6.08 -13.79 -2.02
CA ALA A 28 -7.38 -13.86 -1.35
C ALA A 28 -8.51 -14.24 -2.33
N ALA A 29 -9.64 -14.67 -1.78
CA ALA A 29 -10.84 -14.91 -2.59
C ALA A 29 -11.27 -13.61 -3.29
N ALA A 30 -11.54 -13.67 -4.59
CA ALA A 30 -12.00 -12.54 -5.40
C ALA A 30 -13.53 -12.29 -5.22
N ASP A 31 -13.99 -12.24 -3.97
CA ASP A 31 -15.41 -12.10 -3.59
C ASP A 31 -15.76 -10.72 -3.02
N GLY A 32 -14.77 -9.81 -2.96
CA GLY A 32 -14.92 -8.45 -2.46
C GLY A 32 -14.85 -8.30 -0.94
N THR A 33 -14.60 -9.37 -0.18
CA THR A 33 -14.49 -9.31 1.29
C THR A 33 -13.11 -8.89 1.78
N THR A 34 -12.09 -8.99 0.93
CA THR A 34 -10.72 -8.56 1.21
C THR A 34 -10.37 -7.36 0.33
N LEU A 35 -9.94 -6.27 0.96
CA LEU A 35 -9.46 -5.07 0.28
C LEU A 35 -8.01 -4.79 0.68
N LEU A 36 -7.19 -4.43 -0.30
CA LEU A 36 -5.83 -3.95 -0.06
C LEU A 36 -5.82 -2.42 -0.11
N VAL A 37 -5.36 -1.79 0.97
CA VAL A 37 -4.94 -0.38 0.94
C VAL A 37 -3.47 -0.35 0.53
N ALA A 38 -3.19 0.20 -0.65
CA ALA A 38 -1.85 0.26 -1.22
C ALA A 38 -1.42 1.71 -1.53
N ASN A 39 -0.12 1.94 -1.53
CA ASN A 39 0.54 3.16 -2.00
C ASN A 39 1.37 2.87 -3.28
N GLN A 40 2.23 3.79 -3.68
CA GLN A 40 3.10 3.62 -4.86
C GLN A 40 4.02 2.38 -4.79
N ASP A 41 4.26 1.82 -3.61
CA ASP A 41 5.15 0.66 -3.44
C ASP A 41 4.61 -0.61 -4.10
N LEU A 42 3.30 -0.66 -4.40
CA LEU A 42 2.71 -1.71 -5.24
C LEU A 42 3.42 -1.82 -6.61
N ILE A 43 3.94 -0.71 -7.14
CA ILE A 43 4.68 -0.66 -8.40
C ILE A 43 6.19 -0.66 -8.18
N VAL A 44 6.68 0.06 -7.16
CA VAL A 44 8.12 0.18 -6.90
C VAL A 44 8.74 -1.18 -6.52
N GLN A 45 8.06 -1.98 -5.70
CA GLN A 45 8.61 -3.25 -5.21
C GLN A 45 8.91 -4.26 -6.34
N PRO A 46 8.02 -4.49 -7.32
CA PRO A 46 8.33 -5.30 -8.50
C PRO A 46 9.53 -4.82 -9.32
N ILE A 47 9.85 -3.52 -9.28
CA ILE A 47 10.97 -2.94 -10.04
C ILE A 47 12.30 -3.20 -9.33
N ILE A 48 12.33 -3.08 -8.00
CA ILE A 48 13.59 -3.14 -7.22
C ILE A 48 13.90 -4.52 -6.65
N LYS A 49 12.94 -5.46 -6.65
CA LYS A 49 13.14 -6.83 -6.18
C LYS A 49 13.18 -7.82 -7.31
N THR A 50 14.03 -8.84 -7.18
CA THR A 50 14.11 -9.95 -8.13
C THR A 50 12.79 -10.71 -8.27
N LYS A 51 12.01 -10.79 -7.19
CA LYS A 51 10.70 -11.46 -7.19
C LYS A 51 9.79 -10.87 -6.12
N VAL A 52 8.52 -10.70 -6.47
CA VAL A 52 7.43 -10.37 -5.55
C VAL A 52 6.28 -11.38 -5.73
N PRO A 53 5.42 -11.60 -4.72
CA PRO A 53 4.36 -12.63 -4.77
C PRO A 53 3.07 -12.16 -5.48
N TYR A 54 3.15 -11.23 -6.43
CA TYR A 54 1.99 -10.69 -7.15
C TYR A 54 2.40 -10.08 -8.50
N ASP A 55 1.44 -9.89 -9.40
CA ASP A 55 1.57 -9.09 -10.62
C ASP A 55 0.85 -7.75 -10.41
N PRO A 56 1.55 -6.60 -10.45
CA PRO A 56 0.97 -5.31 -10.11
C PRO A 56 -0.17 -4.87 -11.03
N PHE A 57 -0.27 -5.43 -12.24
CA PHE A 57 -1.27 -5.07 -13.24
C PHE A 57 -2.40 -6.09 -13.36
N LYS A 58 -2.18 -7.34 -12.93
CA LYS A 58 -3.15 -8.44 -13.08
C LYS A 58 -3.73 -8.94 -11.77
N SER A 59 -3.04 -8.76 -10.65
CA SER A 59 -3.49 -9.30 -9.36
C SER A 59 -4.61 -8.49 -8.69
N PHE A 60 -4.93 -7.29 -9.19
CA PHE A 60 -5.87 -6.40 -8.51
C PHE A 60 -6.81 -5.70 -9.49
N THR A 61 -8.06 -5.51 -9.07
CA THR A 61 -9.01 -4.57 -9.68
C THR A 61 -8.95 -3.24 -8.92
N PRO A 62 -8.58 -2.12 -9.56
CA PRO A 62 -8.57 -0.81 -8.90
C PRO A 62 -9.97 -0.39 -8.46
N VAL A 63 -10.12 0.06 -7.21
CA VAL A 63 -11.41 0.53 -6.67
C VAL A 63 -11.48 2.06 -6.70
N SER A 64 -10.56 2.74 -6.01
CA SER A 64 -10.49 4.20 -5.96
C SER A 64 -9.15 4.70 -5.43
N LEU A 65 -8.77 5.93 -5.77
CA LEU A 65 -7.74 6.68 -5.08
C LEU A 65 -8.37 7.34 -3.85
N VAL A 66 -7.97 6.90 -2.65
CA VAL A 66 -8.56 7.38 -1.39
C VAL A 66 -7.84 8.61 -0.82
N VAL A 67 -6.52 8.69 -1.00
CA VAL A 67 -5.67 9.77 -0.48
C VAL A 67 -4.53 10.02 -1.44
N SER A 68 -4.15 11.29 -1.60
CA SER A 68 -2.87 11.70 -2.19
C SER A 68 -2.15 12.59 -1.19
N ALA A 69 -0.89 12.29 -0.90
CA ALA A 69 -0.07 13.03 0.05
C ALA A 69 1.33 13.25 -0.53
N PRO A 70 1.95 14.42 -0.32
CA PRO A 70 3.32 14.67 -0.75
C PRO A 70 4.33 13.98 0.19
N GLU A 71 5.49 13.63 -0.34
CA GLU A 71 6.67 13.35 0.47
C GLU A 71 7.38 14.67 0.82
N MET A 72 7.93 14.76 2.03
CA MET A 72 8.58 15.98 2.53
C MET A 72 10.03 15.70 2.92
N ILE A 73 10.94 16.56 2.47
CA ILE A 73 12.33 16.58 2.96
C ILE A 73 12.32 17.35 4.27
N VAL A 74 12.72 16.69 5.36
CA VAL A 74 12.80 17.28 6.70
C VAL A 74 14.18 17.07 7.29
N VAL A 75 14.65 18.05 8.07
CA VAL A 75 15.93 18.00 8.77
C VAL A 75 15.71 17.99 10.27
N HIS A 76 16.63 17.36 11.02
CA HIS A 76 16.60 17.43 12.47
C HIS A 76 16.78 18.89 12.94
N PRO A 77 16.01 19.40 13.91
CA PRO A 77 16.02 20.82 14.29
C PRO A 77 17.36 21.35 14.83
N SER A 78 18.30 20.47 15.20
CA SER A 78 19.64 20.86 15.62
C SER A 78 20.60 21.19 14.47
N LEU A 79 20.20 20.90 13.22
CA LEU A 79 21.03 21.17 12.05
C LEU A 79 20.80 22.62 11.59
N PRO A 80 21.86 23.40 11.30
CA PRO A 80 21.72 24.78 10.81
C PRO A 80 21.36 24.82 9.32
N VAL A 81 20.55 23.88 8.83
CA VAL A 81 20.08 23.81 7.44
C VAL A 81 18.82 24.65 7.32
N GLN A 82 18.86 25.68 6.47
CA GLN A 82 17.78 26.67 6.31
C GLN A 82 17.15 26.66 4.91
N ASN A 83 17.64 25.81 4.02
CA ASN A 83 17.13 25.64 2.66
C ASN A 83 17.29 24.17 2.22
N LEU A 84 16.59 23.82 1.14
CA LEU A 84 16.80 22.57 0.42
C LEU A 84 18.08 22.62 -0.42
#